data_AF-A0A7C5GAF1-F1
#
_entry.id   AF-A0A7C5GAF1-F1
#
_cell.length_a   1.000
_cell.length_b   1.000
_cell.length_c   1.000
_cell.angle_alpha   90.00
_cell.angle_beta   90.00
_cell.angle_gamma   90.00
#
_symmetry.space_group_name_H-M   'P 1'
#
loop_
_entity.id
_entity.type
_entity.pdbx_description
1 polymer ?
#
loop_
_entity_poly.entity_id
_entity_poly.type
_entity_poly.pdbx_seq_one_letter_code
_entity_poly.pdbx_strand_id
1 'polypeptide(L)'
;QASSDAADALGMLAGKPAQLSVTALRREDVADPAANAGTQTLPAPGAVAEASLDDPIAAASAALDAAEGITPAPAAAAAPTARGALSKPFLQIGIFNVEQNAKNTAAAMRGAGMKTSIIPGTSSGKQFWRVIVGPAASSTERDALLKQIKTLGFSDAYPVTN
;
A
#
# COMPACT_ATOMS: atom_id res chain seq x y z
N GLN A 1 -14.82 3.12 -45.35
CA GLN A 1 -13.63 2.78 -46.17
C GLN A 1 -12.42 3.11 -45.31
N ALA A 2 -11.52 2.16 -45.05
CA ALA A 2 -10.32 2.44 -44.25
C ALA A 2 -9.27 3.13 -45.13
N SER A 3 -8.59 4.15 -44.59
CA SER A 3 -7.44 4.77 -45.25
C SER A 3 -6.31 3.75 -45.41
N SER A 4 -5.54 3.81 -46.50
CA SER A 4 -4.50 2.82 -46.82
C SER A 4 -3.47 2.60 -45.70
N ASP A 5 -3.17 3.65 -44.94
CA ASP A 5 -2.25 3.61 -43.78
C ASP A 5 -2.80 2.76 -42.61
N ALA A 6 -4.10 2.87 -42.34
CA ALA A 6 -4.77 2.08 -41.30
C ALA A 6 -4.94 0.61 -41.68
N ALA A 7 -5.01 0.29 -42.98
CA ALA A 7 -5.09 -1.08 -43.46
C ALA A 7 -3.77 -1.84 -43.26
N ASP A 8 -2.63 -1.16 -43.47
CA ASP A 8 -1.29 -1.74 -43.28
C ASP A 8 -1.03 -2.05 -41.80
N ALA A 9 -1.32 -1.09 -40.90
CA ALA A 9 -1.17 -1.26 -39.46
C ALA A 9 -2.04 -2.38 -38.86
N LEU A 10 -3.19 -2.68 -39.50
CA LEU A 10 -4.10 -3.76 -39.09
C LEU A 10 -3.86 -5.07 -39.86
N GLY A 11 -2.82 -5.14 -40.71
CA GLY A 11 -2.46 -6.34 -41.47
C GLY A 11 -3.53 -6.77 -42.48
N MET A 12 -4.37 -5.84 -42.95
CA MET A 12 -5.45 -6.14 -43.89
C MET A 12 -4.92 -6.25 -45.31
N LEU A 13 -5.01 -7.45 -45.88
CA LEU A 13 -4.62 -7.73 -47.27
C LEU A 13 -5.71 -7.24 -48.25
N ALA A 14 -5.33 -6.48 -49.28
CA ALA A 14 -6.26 -5.97 -50.29
C ALA A 14 -7.05 -7.10 -50.97
N GLY A 15 -8.38 -6.97 -51.03
CA GLY A 15 -9.27 -7.93 -51.70
C GLY A 15 -9.77 -9.10 -50.85
N LYS A 16 -9.40 -9.20 -49.57
CA LYS A 16 -9.98 -10.18 -48.63
C LYS A 16 -10.89 -9.47 -47.61
N PRO A 17 -12.14 -9.95 -47.39
CA PRO A 17 -13.00 -9.38 -46.36
C PRO A 17 -12.42 -9.65 -44.97
N ALA A 18 -12.28 -8.59 -44.16
CA ALA A 18 -11.77 -8.66 -42.78
C ALA A 18 -12.89 -8.32 -41.78
N GLN A 19 -12.95 -9.05 -40.67
CA GLN A 19 -13.91 -8.80 -39.60
C GLN A 19 -13.39 -7.68 -38.70
N LEU A 20 -14.06 -6.53 -38.70
CA LEU A 20 -13.67 -5.36 -37.90
C LEU A 20 -14.53 -5.25 -36.65
N SER A 21 -13.89 -4.99 -35.50
CA SER A 21 -14.59 -4.66 -34.25
C SER A 21 -14.49 -3.14 -34.03
N VAL A 22 -15.62 -2.44 -34.18
CA VAL A 22 -15.70 -0.99 -34.04
C VAL A 22 -16.31 -0.64 -32.69
N THR A 23 -15.53 0.01 -31.83
CA THR A 23 -16.00 0.47 -30.51
C THR A 23 -16.29 1.97 -30.60
N ALA A 24 -17.56 2.37 -30.57
CA ALA A 24 -17.95 3.78 -30.53
C ALA A 24 -17.96 4.28 -29.08
N LEU A 25 -17.10 5.23 -28.74
CA LEU A 25 -17.16 5.91 -27.44
C LEU A 25 -18.22 7.01 -27.49
N ARG A 26 -19.17 6.97 -26.55
CA ARG A 26 -20.09 8.08 -26.27
C ARG A 26 -19.34 9.11 -25.45
N ARG A 27 -19.33 10.37 -25.90
CA ARG A 27 -18.90 11.50 -25.07
C ARG A 27 -20.01 11.74 -24.05
N GLU A 28 -19.68 11.60 -22.77
CA GLU A 28 -20.55 12.00 -21.68
C GLU A 28 -20.35 13.50 -21.44
N ASP A 29 -21.43 14.26 -21.59
CA ASP A 29 -21.46 15.68 -21.27
C ASP A 29 -21.70 15.81 -19.77
N VAL A 30 -20.64 16.07 -19.01
CA VAL A 30 -20.75 16.38 -17.59
C VAL A 30 -21.21 17.84 -17.52
N ALA A 31 -22.47 18.05 -17.16
CA ALA A 31 -23.00 19.39 -16.94
C ALA A 31 -22.15 20.12 -15.89
N ASP A 32 -21.59 21.27 -16.24
CA ASP A 32 -21.02 22.23 -15.31
C ASP A 32 -22.10 22.69 -14.31
N PRO A 33 -21.99 22.39 -13.00
CA PRO A 33 -22.86 23.00 -12.01
C PRO A 33 -22.34 24.41 -11.69
N ALA A 34 -22.49 25.34 -12.62
CA ALA A 34 -22.23 26.76 -12.40
C ALA A 34 -23.54 27.56 -12.49
N ALA A 35 -24.44 27.37 -11.51
CA ALA A 35 -25.48 28.35 -11.16
C ALA A 35 -26.16 28.01 -9.82
N ASN A 36 -25.42 28.14 -8.72
CA ASN A 36 -26.01 28.52 -7.44
C ASN A 36 -25.18 29.66 -6.86
N ALA A 37 -25.47 30.87 -7.33
CA ALA A 37 -25.04 32.11 -6.71
C ALA A 37 -25.79 32.27 -5.37
N GLY A 38 -25.35 31.55 -4.35
CA GLY A 38 -25.60 31.88 -2.96
C GLY A 38 -24.39 32.64 -2.44
N THR A 39 -24.56 33.92 -2.13
CA THR A 39 -23.57 34.75 -1.44
C THR A 39 -23.23 34.12 -0.09
N GLN A 40 -22.17 33.31 -0.07
CA GLN A 40 -21.51 32.87 1.15
C GLN A 40 -20.22 33.69 1.23
N THR A 41 -20.26 34.75 2.03
CA THR A 41 -19.06 35.50 2.42
C THR A 41 -18.03 34.54 3.00
N LEU A 42 -16.95 34.27 2.26
CA LEU A 42 -15.77 33.61 2.78
C LEU A 42 -15.16 34.51 3.88
N PRO A 43 -14.98 34.03 5.12
CA PRO A 43 -14.09 34.72 6.04
C PRO A 43 -12.68 34.71 5.45
N ALA A 44 -11.96 35.81 5.66
CA ALA A 44 -10.56 35.96 5.26
C ALA A 44 -9.72 34.76 5.72
N PRO A 45 -8.70 34.34 4.95
CA PRO A 45 -7.79 33.29 5.42
C PRO A 45 -7.17 33.75 6.75
N GLY A 46 -7.42 33.00 7.81
CA GLY A 46 -6.75 33.19 9.08
C GLY A 46 -5.24 33.07 8.88
N ALA A 47 -4.49 33.97 9.52
CA ALA A 47 -3.04 33.95 9.48
C ALA A 47 -2.52 32.55 9.85
N VAL A 48 -1.79 31.94 8.93
CA VAL A 48 -1.10 30.67 9.17
C VAL A 48 0.04 30.98 10.12
N ALA A 49 -0.08 30.56 11.38
CA ALA A 49 1.02 30.62 12.31
C ALA A 49 2.02 29.51 11.94
N GLU A 50 3.22 29.91 11.56
CA GLU A 50 4.38 29.04 11.49
C GLU A 50 4.73 28.64 12.94
N ALA A 51 4.21 27.50 13.39
CA ALA A 51 4.70 26.87 14.60
C ALA A 51 6.06 26.23 14.26
N SER A 52 7.13 26.87 14.70
CA SER A 52 8.44 26.22 14.78
C SER A 52 8.28 24.90 15.53
N LEU A 53 8.84 23.83 14.96
CA LEU A 53 8.91 22.54 15.62
C LEU A 53 9.84 22.70 16.84
N ASP A 54 9.26 23.00 17.99
CA ASP A 54 9.93 22.85 19.27
C ASP A 54 10.25 21.37 19.47
N ASP A 55 11.54 21.13 19.61
CA ASP A 55 12.25 19.88 19.85
C ASP A 55 11.40 18.72 20.41
N PRO A 56 11.20 17.61 19.66
CA PRO A 56 10.58 16.38 20.17
C PRO A 56 11.47 15.61 21.17
N ILE A 57 12.41 16.30 21.84
CA ILE A 57 13.36 15.72 22.79
C ILE A 57 12.91 15.98 24.24
N ALA A 58 12.05 16.98 24.50
CA ALA A 58 11.61 17.30 25.87
C ALA A 58 10.43 16.43 26.37
N ALA A 59 9.56 15.94 25.49
CA ALA A 59 8.45 15.07 25.87
C ALA A 59 8.88 13.64 26.27
N ALA A 60 10.13 13.26 25.98
CA ALA A 60 10.72 12.00 26.42
C ALA A 60 11.11 12.00 27.91
N SER A 61 11.20 13.17 28.56
CA SER A 61 11.72 13.31 29.93
C SER A 61 10.66 13.30 31.02
N ALA A 62 9.38 13.54 30.71
CA ALA A 62 8.32 13.66 31.72
C ALA A 62 7.58 12.34 32.04
N ALA A 63 7.70 11.30 31.20
CA ALA A 63 7.13 9.98 31.52
C ALA A 63 8.02 9.14 32.45
N LEU A 64 9.22 9.63 32.78
CA LEU A 64 10.18 8.98 33.68
C LEU A 64 9.94 9.28 35.16
N ASP A 65 9.08 10.26 35.51
CA ASP A 65 8.88 10.74 36.89
C ASP A 65 7.60 10.18 37.57
N ALA A 66 7.00 9.12 37.02
CA ALA A 66 5.86 8.43 37.63
C ALA A 66 6.20 6.97 37.99
N ALA A 67 7.46 6.71 38.30
CA ALA A 67 8.00 5.41 38.68
C ALA A 67 8.54 5.39 40.12
N GLU A 68 7.84 6.01 41.06
CA GLU A 68 8.11 5.82 42.49
C GLU A 68 6.85 5.32 43.19
N GLY A 69 6.88 4.06 43.61
CA GLY A 69 5.94 3.59 44.63
C GLY A 69 5.43 2.17 44.58
N ILE A 70 5.99 1.22 43.82
CA ILE A 70 5.77 -0.20 44.12
C ILE A 70 7.00 -1.01 43.70
N THR A 71 7.69 -1.59 44.69
CA THR A 71 8.72 -2.60 44.49
C THR A 71 8.09 -3.89 43.95
N PRO A 72 8.51 -4.32 42.76
CA PRO A 72 8.87 -5.72 42.58
C PRO A 72 10.35 -5.84 42.19
N ALA A 73 10.91 -6.98 42.56
CA ALA A 73 12.29 -7.40 42.31
C ALA A 73 12.77 -7.11 40.87
N PRO A 74 14.08 -6.90 40.65
CA PRO A 74 14.62 -6.53 39.35
C PRO A 74 14.52 -7.72 38.38
N ALA A 75 13.40 -7.83 37.69
CA ALA A 75 13.23 -8.75 36.56
C ALA A 75 13.61 -8.00 35.29
N ALA A 76 14.91 -8.07 34.99
CA ALA A 76 15.54 -7.89 33.69
C ALA A 76 15.03 -6.73 32.82
N ALA A 77 15.90 -5.71 32.68
CA ALA A 77 16.04 -5.01 31.41
C ALA A 77 15.91 -6.04 30.28
N ALA A 78 14.86 -5.91 29.46
CA ALA A 78 14.73 -6.72 28.27
C ALA A 78 15.93 -6.37 27.39
N ALA A 79 16.99 -7.16 27.54
CA ALA A 79 18.08 -7.25 26.60
C ALA A 79 17.44 -7.30 25.21
N PRO A 80 18.00 -6.64 24.18
CA PRO A 80 17.48 -6.73 22.83
C PRO A 80 17.46 -8.23 22.52
N THR A 81 16.27 -8.84 22.61
CA THR A 81 16.15 -10.28 22.56
C THR A 81 16.74 -10.65 21.23
N ALA A 82 17.77 -11.49 21.30
CA ALA A 82 18.62 -11.86 20.19
C ALA A 82 17.80 -11.93 18.91
N ARG A 83 18.35 -11.36 17.84
CA ARG A 83 17.92 -11.48 16.44
C ARG A 83 17.68 -12.96 16.12
N GLY A 84 16.55 -13.46 16.58
CA GLY A 84 16.38 -14.86 16.96
C GLY A 84 15.53 -15.50 15.91
N ALA A 85 16.18 -15.87 14.82
CA ALA A 85 15.76 -16.82 13.80
C ALA A 85 14.25 -17.15 13.82
N LEU A 86 13.39 -16.15 13.56
CA LEU A 86 11.97 -16.40 13.48
C LEU A 86 11.79 -17.37 12.33
N SER A 87 11.21 -18.56 12.58
CA SER A 87 11.12 -19.60 11.55
C SER A 87 10.31 -19.14 10.34
N LYS A 88 9.49 -18.09 10.49
CA LYS A 88 8.66 -17.48 9.44
C LYS A 88 8.68 -15.96 9.63
N PRO A 89 9.77 -15.26 9.25
CA PRO A 89 9.93 -13.84 9.55
C PRO A 89 9.15 -12.95 8.58
N PHE A 90 8.61 -13.50 7.49
CA PHE A 90 7.85 -12.74 6.50
C PHE A 90 6.36 -12.97 6.69
N LEU A 91 5.53 -12.00 6.33
CA LEU A 91 4.08 -12.14 6.24
C LEU A 91 3.69 -12.05 4.77
N GLN A 92 3.14 -13.13 4.21
CA GLN A 92 2.57 -13.11 2.88
C GLN A 92 1.18 -12.50 2.96
N ILE A 93 0.96 -11.43 2.20
CA ILE A 93 -0.31 -10.68 2.18
C ILE A 93 -1.24 -11.22 1.09
N GLY A 94 -0.67 -11.66 -0.03
CA GLY A 94 -1.45 -12.17 -1.14
C GLY A 94 -0.60 -12.81 -2.23
N ILE A 95 -1.28 -13.56 -3.10
CA ILE A 95 -0.75 -14.12 -4.34
C ILE A 95 -1.62 -13.59 -5.48
N PHE A 96 -0.98 -13.02 -6.49
CA PHE A 96 -1.65 -12.39 -7.62
C PHE A 96 -1.21 -13.06 -8.92
N ASN A 97 -2.11 -13.19 -9.88
CA ASN A 97 -1.78 -13.62 -11.25
C ASN A 97 -1.49 -12.43 -12.19
N VAL A 98 -1.45 -11.21 -11.64
CA VAL A 98 -1.21 -9.97 -12.37
C VAL A 98 -0.18 -9.16 -11.59
N GLU A 99 0.97 -8.89 -12.21
CA GLU A 99 2.08 -8.14 -11.60
C GLU A 99 1.62 -6.76 -11.08
N GLN A 100 0.78 -6.07 -11.85
CA GLN A 100 0.30 -4.75 -11.47
C GLN A 100 -0.49 -4.76 -10.16
N ASN A 101 -1.29 -5.81 -9.90
CA ASN A 101 -2.04 -5.94 -8.65
C ASN A 101 -1.08 -6.18 -7.47
N ALA A 102 -0.02 -6.97 -7.68
CA ALA A 102 1.04 -7.16 -6.70
C ALA A 102 1.79 -5.85 -6.41
N LYS A 103 2.10 -5.06 -7.44
CA LYS A 103 2.73 -3.73 -7.32
C LYS A 103 1.86 -2.74 -6.55
N ASN A 104 0.58 -2.66 -6.87
CA ASN A 104 -0.37 -1.78 -6.18
C ASN A 104 -0.48 -2.15 -4.68
N THR A 105 -0.56 -3.45 -4.38
CA THR A 105 -0.60 -3.94 -2.98
C THR A 105 0.69 -3.60 -2.23
N ALA A 106 1.85 -3.86 -2.85
CA ALA A 106 3.14 -3.49 -2.29
C ALA A 106 3.28 -1.97 -2.06
N ALA A 107 2.75 -1.15 -2.96
CA ALA A 107 2.73 0.30 -2.82
C ALA A 107 1.84 0.76 -1.65
N ALA A 108 0.64 0.20 -1.51
CA ALA A 108 -0.26 0.49 -0.37
C ALA A 108 0.40 0.17 0.97
N MET A 109 1.07 -0.98 1.05
CA MET A 109 1.80 -1.42 2.24
C MET A 109 3.04 -0.56 2.54
N ARG A 110 3.75 -0.14 1.49
CA ARG A 110 4.86 0.82 1.62
C ARG A 110 4.39 2.18 2.12
N GLY A 111 3.20 2.64 1.69
CA GLY A 111 2.56 3.85 2.21
C GLY A 111 2.25 3.78 3.71
N ALA A 112 2.00 2.59 4.23
CA ALA A 112 1.84 2.32 5.66
C ALA A 112 3.17 2.09 6.40
N GLY A 113 4.32 2.41 5.78
CA GLY A 113 5.65 2.28 6.37
C GLY A 113 6.20 0.85 6.42
N MET A 114 5.53 -0.13 5.78
CA MET A 114 5.94 -1.53 5.81
C MET A 114 6.85 -1.88 4.63
N LYS A 115 7.92 -2.66 4.91
CA LYS A 115 8.83 -3.16 3.86
C LYS A 115 8.20 -4.33 3.14
N THR A 116 7.89 -4.16 1.86
CA THR A 116 7.27 -5.19 1.02
C THR A 116 8.19 -5.68 -0.09
N SER A 117 8.19 -6.98 -0.37
CA SER A 117 8.85 -7.59 -1.51
C SER A 117 7.85 -8.36 -2.37
N ILE A 118 8.03 -8.29 -3.68
CA ILE A 118 7.24 -9.06 -4.66
C ILE A 118 8.14 -10.17 -5.19
N ILE A 119 7.70 -11.42 -5.02
CA ILE A 119 8.43 -12.60 -5.48
C ILE A 119 7.67 -13.18 -6.66
N PRO A 120 8.24 -13.18 -7.87
CA PRO A 120 7.65 -13.90 -8.98
C PRO A 120 7.81 -15.41 -8.76
N GLY A 121 6.81 -16.17 -9.19
CA GLY A 121 6.82 -17.62 -9.20
C GLY A 121 6.01 -18.15 -10.38
N THR A 122 6.18 -19.43 -10.68
CA THR A 122 5.43 -20.09 -11.76
C THR A 122 4.80 -21.36 -11.20
N SER A 123 3.50 -21.53 -11.40
CA SER A 123 2.75 -22.73 -11.01
C SER A 123 1.90 -23.19 -12.18
N SER A 124 1.98 -24.48 -12.53
CA SER A 124 1.21 -25.08 -13.62
C SER A 124 1.29 -24.31 -14.94
N GLY A 125 2.47 -23.78 -15.27
CA GLY A 125 2.71 -23.00 -16.49
C GLY A 125 2.17 -21.55 -16.48
N LYS A 126 1.63 -21.07 -15.36
CA LYS A 126 1.17 -19.69 -15.16
C LYS A 126 2.07 -18.96 -14.18
N GLN A 127 2.41 -17.70 -14.49
CA GLN A 127 3.17 -16.84 -13.60
C GLN A 127 2.26 -16.25 -12.52
N PHE A 128 2.77 -16.17 -11.30
CA PHE A 128 2.12 -15.54 -10.16
C PHE A 128 3.14 -14.68 -9.40
N TRP A 129 2.64 -13.73 -8.61
CA TRP A 129 3.43 -12.79 -7.83
C TRP A 129 2.96 -12.87 -6.38
N ARG A 130 3.86 -13.30 -5.50
CA ARG A 130 3.63 -13.31 -4.05
C ARG A 130 4.09 -11.99 -3.47
N VAL A 131 3.20 -11.29 -2.77
CA VAL A 131 3.56 -10.08 -2.03
C VAL A 131 3.79 -10.46 -0.57
N ILE A 132 5.02 -10.24 -0.11
CA ILE A 132 5.43 -10.49 1.28
C ILE A 132 5.87 -9.21 1.97
N VAL A 133 5.74 -9.16 3.29
CA VAL A 133 6.15 -8.05 4.16
C VAL A 133 7.09 -8.55 5.23
N GLY A 134 8.21 -7.86 5.45
CA GLY A 134 9.20 -8.25 6.47
C GLY A 134 10.64 -8.12 5.99
N PRO A 135 11.63 -8.58 6.79
CA PRO A 135 11.48 -9.50 7.92
C PRO A 135 11.06 -8.83 9.23
N ALA A 136 10.14 -9.46 9.96
CA ALA A 136 9.82 -9.12 11.35
C ALA A 136 10.94 -9.62 12.28
N ALA A 137 11.38 -8.78 13.21
CA ALA A 137 12.49 -9.12 14.11
C ALA A 137 12.08 -10.05 15.26
N SER A 138 10.79 -10.09 15.63
CA SER A 138 10.24 -10.88 16.73
C SER A 138 8.81 -11.37 16.45
N SER A 139 8.31 -12.32 17.24
CA SER A 139 6.90 -12.76 17.14
C SER A 139 5.95 -11.61 17.45
N THR A 140 6.24 -10.80 18.47
CA THR A 140 5.41 -9.65 18.85
C THR A 140 5.30 -8.64 17.71
N GLU A 141 6.41 -8.33 17.04
CA GLU A 141 6.44 -7.42 15.90
C GLU A 141 5.68 -7.99 14.70
N ARG A 142 5.82 -9.31 14.45
CA ARG A 142 5.02 -10.03 13.44
C ARG A 142 3.53 -9.96 13.73
N ASP A 143 3.12 -10.15 14.98
CA ASP A 143 1.70 -10.09 15.37
C ASP A 143 1.13 -8.68 15.27
N ALA A 144 1.93 -7.66 15.61
CA ALA A 144 1.59 -6.25 15.41
C ALA A 144 1.43 -5.91 13.91
N LEU A 145 2.39 -6.32 13.08
CA LEU A 145 2.33 -6.20 11.62
C LEU A 145 1.09 -6.92 11.07
N LEU A 146 0.81 -8.14 11.51
CA LEU A 146 -0.36 -8.92 11.09
C LEU A 146 -1.66 -8.19 11.45
N LYS A 147 -1.76 -7.62 12.66
CA LYS A 147 -2.93 -6.86 13.07
C LYS A 147 -3.11 -5.58 12.23
N GLN A 148 -2.02 -4.88 11.93
CA GLN A 148 -2.03 -3.71 11.05
C GLN A 148 -2.46 -4.07 9.62
N ILE A 149 -1.89 -5.15 9.06
CA ILE A 149 -2.23 -5.65 7.73
C ILE A 149 -3.71 -6.06 7.65
N LYS A 150 -4.24 -6.71 8.69
CA LYS A 150 -5.67 -7.03 8.78
C LYS A 150 -6.55 -5.78 8.86
N THR A 151 -6.11 -4.76 9.59
CA THR A 151 -6.83 -3.46 9.70
C THR A 151 -6.88 -2.75 8.34
N LEU A 152 -5.84 -2.91 7.52
CA LEU A 152 -5.79 -2.42 6.14
C LEU A 152 -6.66 -3.23 5.17
N GLY A 153 -7.39 -4.24 5.64
CA GLY A 153 -8.31 -5.07 4.85
C GLY A 153 -7.68 -6.35 4.28
N PHE A 154 -6.44 -6.66 4.63
CA PHE A 154 -5.75 -7.87 4.14
C PHE A 154 -5.81 -8.97 5.19
N SER A 155 -7.00 -9.57 5.35
CA SER A 155 -7.30 -10.61 6.34
C SER A 155 -6.53 -11.91 6.14
N ASP A 156 -6.20 -12.22 4.90
CA ASP A 156 -5.53 -13.47 4.49
C ASP A 156 -4.02 -13.45 4.71
N ALA A 157 -3.49 -12.46 5.42
CA ALA A 157 -2.06 -12.38 5.68
C ALA A 157 -1.61 -13.47 6.65
N TYR A 158 -0.59 -14.24 6.25
CA TYR A 158 -0.05 -15.34 7.06
C TYR A 158 1.48 -15.35 7.08
N PRO A 159 2.09 -15.80 8.18
CA PRO A 159 3.54 -15.86 8.29
C PRO A 159 4.13 -16.97 7.42
N VAL A 160 5.18 -16.63 6.67
CA VAL A 160 5.90 -17.50 5.73
C VAL A 160 7.42 -17.41 5.88
N THR A 161 8.09 -18.43 5.37
CA THR A 161 9.49 -18.38 4.94
C THR A 161 9.55 -17.87 3.50
N ASN A 162 10.61 -17.13 3.18
CA ASN A 162 10.92 -16.72 1.80
C ASN A 162 11.89 -17.71 1.19
#